data_AF-A0A964XGV7-F1
#
_entry.id   AF-A0A964XGV7-F1
#
_cell.length_a   1.000
_cell.length_b   1.000
_cell.length_c   1.000
_cell.angle_alpha   90.00
_cell.angle_beta   90.00
_cell.angle_gamma   90.00
#
_symmetry.space_group_name_H-M   'P 1'
#
loop_
_entity.id
_entity.type
_entity.pdbx_description
1 polymer ?
#
loop_
_entity_poly.entity_id
_entity_poly.type
_entity_poly.pdbx_seq_one_letter_code
_entity_poly.pdbx_strand_id
1 'polypeptide(L)'
;MSRVQTIKVSPEDADQRLDRWFRRQFPHVPQGRIEKMCRKGELRVDGARVKTSVRLEAGQSVRVPPLAGPGDAKPQTGQAVGAADAKMIQSCVIYRDDHIIALNKPPGLPVQGGSKQSRHVDGLADAL
;
A
#
# COMPACT_ATOMS: atom_id res chain seq x y z
N MET A 1 -19.12 -13.92 2.33
CA MET A 1 -19.71 -13.46 3.61
C MET A 1 -18.59 -13.25 4.63
N SER A 2 -17.83 -12.17 4.57
CA SER A 2 -16.80 -11.90 5.58
C SER A 2 -17.46 -11.18 6.77
N ARG A 3 -17.54 -11.86 7.92
CA ARG A 3 -18.09 -11.31 9.17
C ARG A 3 -16.96 -10.67 9.98
N VAL A 4 -17.32 -9.72 10.85
CA VAL A 4 -16.39 -9.20 11.88
C VAL A 4 -16.02 -10.36 12.80
N GLN A 5 -14.74 -10.48 13.13
CA GLN A 5 -14.25 -11.51 14.06
C GLN A 5 -13.46 -10.87 15.20
N THR A 6 -13.48 -11.52 16.37
CA THR A 6 -12.70 -11.11 17.53
C THR A 6 -11.74 -12.23 17.87
N ILE A 7 -10.45 -11.94 17.89
CA ILE A 7 -9.37 -12.91 18.12
C ILE A 7 -8.74 -12.57 19.47
N LYS A 8 -8.61 -13.57 20.35
CA LYS A 8 -7.87 -13.40 21.61
C LYS A 8 -6.37 -13.56 21.37
N VAL A 9 -5.58 -12.69 21.99
CA VAL A 9 -4.12 -12.77 21.97
C VAL A 9 -3.68 -13.90 22.90
N SER A 10 -2.97 -14.89 22.36
CA SER A 10 -2.39 -15.98 23.15
C SER A 10 -1.11 -15.52 23.87
N PRO A 11 -0.65 -16.25 24.91
CA PRO A 11 0.60 -15.92 25.59
C PRO A 11 1.83 -15.91 24.67
N GLU A 12 1.85 -16.75 23.63
CA GLU A 12 2.94 -16.78 22.63
C GLU A 12 2.96 -15.56 21.71
N ASP A 13 1.86 -14.79 21.71
CA ASP A 13 1.67 -13.59 20.90
C ASP A 13 1.81 -12.30 21.72
N ALA A 14 2.08 -12.42 23.02
CA ALA A 14 2.33 -11.29 23.91
C ALA A 14 3.62 -10.54 23.54
N ASP A 15 3.67 -9.24 23.86
CA ASP A 15 4.72 -8.28 23.50
C ASP A 15 4.96 -8.13 21.98
N GLN A 16 4.17 -8.79 21.14
CA GLN A 16 4.21 -8.60 19.69
C GLN A 16 3.51 -7.30 19.29
N ARG A 17 4.10 -6.56 18.36
CA ARG A 17 3.42 -5.41 17.74
C ARG A 17 2.19 -5.87 16.97
N LEU A 18 1.10 -5.13 17.08
CA LEU A 18 -0.17 -5.40 16.41
C LEU A 18 0.02 -5.59 14.90
N ASP A 19 0.78 -4.75 14.22
CA ASP A 19 1.01 -4.89 12.78
C ASP A 19 1.73 -6.19 12.39
N ARG A 20 2.73 -6.60 13.18
CA ARG A 20 3.46 -7.86 12.97
C ARG A 20 2.57 -9.07 13.25
N TRP A 21 1.86 -9.04 14.36
CA TRP A 21 0.88 -10.06 14.72
C TRP A 21 -0.17 -10.23 13.62
N PHE A 22 -0.73 -9.11 13.16
CA PHE A 22 -1.78 -9.10 12.15
C PHE A 22 -1.30 -9.64 10.80
N ARG A 23 -0.07 -9.30 10.36
CA ARG A 23 0.50 -9.86 9.12
C ARG A 23 0.80 -11.35 9.23
N ARG A 24 1.18 -11.85 10.40
CA ARG A 24 1.38 -13.29 10.61
C ARG A 24 0.05 -14.05 10.46
N GLN A 25 -1.04 -13.48 11.01
CA GLN A 25 -2.39 -14.07 10.90
C GLN A 25 -3.00 -13.88 9.51
N PHE A 26 -2.74 -12.75 8.85
CA PHE A 26 -3.30 -12.38 7.53
C PHE A 26 -2.20 -11.91 6.57
N PRO A 27 -1.41 -12.84 5.99
CA PRO A 27 -0.25 -12.48 5.15
C PRO A 27 -0.58 -11.67 3.90
N HIS A 28 -1.82 -11.80 3.40
CA HIS A 28 -2.31 -11.10 2.22
C HIS A 28 -2.69 -9.63 2.46
N VAL A 29 -2.67 -9.15 3.72
CA VAL A 29 -3.05 -7.78 4.06
C VAL A 29 -1.81 -6.87 4.12
N PRO A 30 -1.67 -5.89 3.21
CA PRO A 30 -0.51 -5.00 3.19
C PRO A 30 -0.53 -4.01 4.36
N GLN A 31 0.65 -3.54 4.79
CA GLN A 31 0.81 -2.60 5.92
C GLN A 31 -0.10 -1.37 5.81
N GLY A 32 -0.16 -0.75 4.63
CA GLY A 32 -1.00 0.43 4.42
C GLY A 32 -2.48 0.17 4.69
N ARG A 33 -2.97 -1.05 4.44
CA ARG A 33 -4.35 -1.45 4.77
C ARG A 33 -4.52 -1.63 6.28
N ILE A 34 -3.55 -2.23 6.98
CA ILE A 34 -3.57 -2.35 8.45
C ILE A 34 -3.62 -0.96 9.09
N GLU A 35 -2.74 -0.05 8.65
CA GLU A 35 -2.74 1.34 9.12
C GLU A 35 -4.07 2.04 8.85
N LYS A 36 -4.65 1.85 7.66
CA LYS A 36 -5.96 2.41 7.31
C LYS A 36 -7.06 1.88 8.24
N MET A 37 -7.08 0.58 8.53
CA MET A 37 -8.06 -0.04 9.43
C MET A 37 -7.92 0.48 10.87
N CYS A 38 -6.69 0.61 11.40
CA CYS A 38 -6.42 1.26 12.69
C CYS A 38 -6.87 2.73 12.70
N ARG A 39 -6.55 3.50 11.64
CA ARG A 39 -6.93 4.91 11.51
C ARG A 39 -8.44 5.08 11.38
N LYS A 40 -9.17 4.15 10.76
CA LYS A 40 -10.64 4.21 10.71
C LYS A 40 -11.33 3.67 11.96
N GLY A 41 -10.59 3.05 12.88
CA GLY A 41 -11.15 2.37 14.05
C GLY A 41 -11.92 1.09 13.69
N GLU A 42 -11.65 0.52 12.53
CA GLU A 42 -12.20 -0.78 12.09
C GLU A 42 -11.48 -1.93 12.81
N LEU A 43 -10.16 -1.81 12.98
CA LEU A 43 -9.31 -2.69 13.79
C LEU A 43 -9.15 -2.09 15.20
N ARG A 44 -9.53 -2.86 16.24
CA ARG A 44 -9.54 -2.41 17.64
C ARG A 44 -8.96 -3.48 18.56
N VAL A 45 -8.39 -3.05 19.69
CA VAL A 45 -7.93 -3.93 20.79
C VAL A 45 -8.74 -3.55 22.02
N ASP A 46 -9.43 -4.53 22.62
CA ASP A 46 -10.35 -4.35 23.76
C ASP A 46 -11.37 -3.21 23.55
N GLY A 47 -11.84 -3.06 22.31
CA GLY A 47 -12.78 -2.01 21.93
C GLY A 47 -12.18 -0.62 21.74
N ALA A 48 -10.91 -0.41 22.09
CA ALA A 48 -10.20 0.85 21.90
C ALA A 48 -9.60 0.99 20.48
N ARG A 49 -9.53 2.23 19.99
CA ARG A 49 -8.80 2.56 18.76
C ARG A 49 -7.32 2.62 19.07
N VAL A 50 -6.51 1.89 18.29
CA VAL A 50 -5.08 1.72 18.55
C VAL A 50 -4.22 2.08 17.35
N LYS A 51 -2.95 2.38 17.61
CA LYS A 51 -1.91 2.50 16.58
C LYS A 51 -1.39 1.11 16.21
N THR A 52 -0.90 0.95 14.99
CA THR A 52 -0.29 -0.29 14.50
C THR A 52 0.96 -0.72 15.28
N SER A 53 1.64 0.24 15.92
CA SER A 53 2.84 0.02 16.72
C SER A 53 2.58 -0.44 18.16
N VAL A 54 1.32 -0.49 18.61
CA VAL A 54 0.96 -0.97 19.95
C VAL A 54 1.39 -2.43 20.09
N ARG A 55 1.95 -2.76 21.26
CA ARG A 55 2.24 -4.15 21.62
C ARG A 55 1.05 -4.79 22.29
N LEU A 56 0.82 -6.04 21.95
CA LEU A 56 -0.30 -6.83 22.46
C LEU A 56 0.08 -7.49 23.78
N GLU A 57 -0.91 -7.61 24.66
CA GLU A 57 -0.80 -8.36 25.92
C GLU A 57 -1.62 -9.65 25.83
N ALA A 58 -1.18 -10.69 26.52
CA ALA A 58 -1.91 -11.94 26.58
C ALA A 58 -3.33 -11.72 27.14
N GLY A 59 -4.33 -12.32 26.50
CA GLY A 59 -5.74 -12.20 26.89
C GLY A 59 -6.49 -11.01 26.29
N GLN A 60 -5.81 -10.05 25.65
CA GLN A 60 -6.47 -8.97 24.93
C GLN A 60 -7.29 -9.49 23.75
N SER A 61 -8.35 -8.76 23.39
CA SER A 61 -9.27 -9.11 22.30
C SER A 61 -9.10 -8.16 21.12
N VAL A 62 -8.62 -8.68 19.99
CA VAL A 62 -8.45 -7.93 18.74
C VAL A 62 -9.68 -8.10 17.84
N ARG A 63 -10.44 -7.02 17.62
CA ARG A 63 -11.55 -6.99 16.68
C ARG A 63 -11.03 -6.73 15.26
N VAL A 64 -11.19 -7.72 14.39
CA VAL A 64 -10.77 -7.69 12.99
C VAL A 64 -11.99 -7.46 12.08
N PRO A 65 -11.98 -6.43 11.22
CA PRO A 65 -13.06 -6.20 10.27
C PRO A 65 -13.05 -7.27 9.16
N PRO A 66 -14.13 -7.39 8.39
CA PRO A 66 -14.17 -8.23 7.20
C PRO A 66 -12.99 -7.96 6.27
N LEU A 67 -12.12 -8.96 6.09
CA LEU A 67 -11.01 -8.88 5.16
C LEU A 67 -11.47 -9.35 3.78
N ALA A 68 -10.92 -8.73 2.74
CA ALA A 68 -11.13 -9.19 1.37
C ALA A 68 -10.17 -10.37 1.13
N GLY A 69 -10.60 -11.39 0.39
CA GLY A 69 -9.83 -12.60 0.21
C GLY A 69 -8.53 -12.36 -0.57
N PRO A 70 -7.58 -13.32 -0.52
CA PRO A 70 -6.44 -13.32 -1.43
C PRO A 70 -6.96 -13.33 -2.88
N GLY A 71 -6.72 -12.25 -3.63
CA GLY A 71 -7.23 -12.07 -5.00
C GLY A 71 -8.25 -10.93 -5.19
N ASP A 72 -8.88 -10.46 -4.11
CA ASP A 72 -9.79 -9.30 -4.17
C ASP A 72 -9.07 -7.95 -4.21
N ALA A 73 -7.75 -7.97 -4.02
CA ALA A 73 -6.92 -6.79 -4.27
C ALA A 73 -6.93 -6.56 -5.78
N LYS A 74 -7.79 -5.64 -6.25
CA LYS A 74 -7.71 -5.13 -7.61
C LYS A 74 -6.24 -4.78 -7.86
N PRO A 75 -5.63 -5.30 -8.95
CA PRO A 75 -4.35 -4.78 -9.40
C PRO A 75 -4.48 -3.26 -9.40
N GLN A 76 -3.48 -2.54 -8.89
CA GLN A 76 -3.35 -1.16 -9.29
C GLN A 76 -3.07 -1.23 -10.78
N THR A 77 -4.13 -1.20 -11.59
CA THR A 77 -4.04 -1.02 -13.03
C THR A 77 -3.22 0.25 -13.18
N GLY A 78 -1.98 0.14 -13.64
CA GLY A 78 -1.22 1.29 -14.10
C GLY A 78 -2.18 2.05 -15.02
N GLN A 79 -2.51 3.29 -14.64
CA GLN A 79 -3.37 4.09 -15.50
C GLN A 79 -2.64 4.19 -16.83
N ALA A 80 -3.29 3.74 -17.91
CA ALA A 80 -2.72 3.86 -19.25
C ALA A 80 -2.29 5.32 -19.45
N VAL A 81 -1.04 5.52 -19.87
CA VAL A 81 -0.49 6.86 -20.07
C VAL A 81 -1.34 7.58 -21.13
N GLY A 82 -1.91 8.73 -20.76
CA GLY A 82 -2.74 9.51 -21.68
C GLY A 82 -1.94 9.98 -22.90
N ALA A 83 -2.59 10.11 -24.07
CA ALA A 83 -1.92 10.46 -25.32
C ALA A 83 -1.09 11.76 -25.25
N ALA A 84 -1.55 12.76 -24.48
CA ALA A 84 -0.81 14.01 -24.27
C ALA A 84 0.49 13.80 -23.46
N ASP A 85 0.43 12.97 -22.42
CA ASP A 85 1.60 12.65 -21.59
C ASP A 85 2.59 11.76 -22.35
N ALA A 86 2.10 10.80 -23.14
CA ALA A 86 2.92 9.99 -24.02
C ALA A 86 3.68 10.87 -25.03
N LYS A 87 2.98 11.78 -25.70
CA LYS A 87 3.60 12.73 -26.65
C LYS A 87 4.63 13.62 -25.95
N MET A 88 4.33 14.11 -24.75
CA MET A 88 5.26 14.94 -23.99
C MET A 88 6.53 14.15 -23.62
N ILE A 89 6.41 12.96 -23.03
CA ILE A 89 7.60 12.22 -22.56
C ILE A 89 8.47 11.75 -23.72
N GLN A 90 7.86 11.35 -24.85
CA GLN A 90 8.58 11.00 -26.07
C GLN A 90 9.32 12.21 -26.66
N SER A 91 8.73 13.41 -26.60
CA SER A 91 9.41 14.64 -27.04
C SER A 91 10.60 15.05 -26.16
N CYS A 92 10.72 14.47 -24.96
CA CYS A 92 11.85 14.69 -24.08
C CYS A 92 13.05 13.79 -24.41
N VAL A 93 12.92 12.81 -25.30
CA VAL A 93 14.03 11.89 -25.65
C VAL A 93 15.11 12.66 -26.41
N ILE A 94 16.32 12.70 -25.84
CA ILE A 94 17.49 13.31 -26.48
C ILE A 94 18.47 12.25 -27.01
N TYR A 95 18.38 11.03 -26.50
CA TYR A 95 19.15 9.88 -26.98
C TYR A 95 18.41 8.58 -26.65
N ARG A 96 18.48 7.59 -27.55
CA ARG A 96 17.94 6.25 -27.33
C ARG A 96 18.74 5.24 -28.15
N ASP A 97 19.13 4.15 -27.52
CA ASP A 97 19.62 2.94 -28.16
C ASP A 97 18.97 1.69 -27.53
N ASP A 98 19.49 0.51 -27.84
CA ASP A 98 18.99 -0.77 -27.35
C ASP A 98 19.22 -0.99 -25.84
N HIS A 99 20.04 -0.17 -25.21
CA HIS A 99 20.48 -0.33 -23.82
C HIS A 99 20.03 0.81 -22.91
N ILE A 100 20.03 2.04 -23.41
CA ILE A 100 19.77 3.25 -22.63
C ILE A 100 18.89 4.25 -23.36
N ILE A 101 18.19 5.06 -22.57
CA ILE A 101 17.47 6.24 -23.02
C ILE A 101 17.88 7.43 -22.16
N ALA A 102 18.16 8.57 -22.79
CA ALA A 102 18.41 9.83 -22.11
C ALA A 102 17.25 10.79 -22.38
N LEU A 103 16.73 11.41 -21.32
CA LEU A 103 15.60 12.31 -21.36
C LEU A 103 16.00 13.71 -20.90
N ASN A 104 15.64 14.74 -21.67
CA ASN A 104 15.61 16.12 -21.22
C ASN A 104 14.35 16.35 -20.38
N LYS A 105 14.43 15.98 -19.10
CA LYS A 105 13.29 15.99 -18.18
C LYS A 105 12.76 17.44 -17.97
N PRO A 106 11.46 17.69 -18.15
CA PRO A 106 10.91 19.02 -17.94
C PRO A 106 10.93 19.42 -16.45
N PRO A 107 10.97 20.73 -16.17
CA PRO A 107 10.80 21.23 -14.80
C PRO A 107 9.40 20.87 -14.28
N GLY A 108 9.30 20.65 -12.96
CA GLY A 108 8.03 20.30 -12.32
C GLY A 108 7.55 18.86 -12.54
N LEU A 109 8.26 18.03 -13.32
CA LEU A 109 8.00 16.59 -13.41
C LEU A 109 8.95 15.83 -12.45
N PRO A 110 8.42 15.16 -11.40
CA PRO A 110 9.21 14.31 -10.52
C PRO A 110 9.77 13.09 -11.28
N VAL A 111 10.92 12.57 -10.84
CA VAL A 111 11.47 11.32 -11.39
C VAL A 111 10.60 10.15 -10.94
N GLN A 112 10.45 9.98 -9.63
CA GLN A 112 9.69 8.87 -9.04
C GLN A 112 8.36 9.34 -8.42
N GLY A 113 7.45 8.39 -8.26
CA GLY A 113 6.20 8.60 -7.54
C GLY A 113 6.40 8.85 -6.05
N GLY A 114 5.45 9.57 -5.47
CA GLY A 114 5.45 9.94 -4.06
C GLY A 114 4.03 10.19 -3.56
N SER A 115 3.89 10.52 -2.28
CA SER A 115 2.57 10.83 -1.70
C SER A 115 1.91 11.98 -2.47
N LYS A 116 0.80 11.68 -3.16
CA LYS A 116 0.04 12.60 -4.04
C LYS A 116 0.72 13.00 -5.36
N GLN A 117 1.80 12.33 -5.75
CA GLN A 117 2.44 12.53 -7.06
C GLN A 117 2.02 11.37 -7.97
N SER A 118 1.01 11.59 -8.80
CA SER A 118 0.51 10.60 -9.76
C SER A 118 1.10 10.75 -11.16
N ARG A 119 1.82 11.86 -11.42
CA ARG A 119 2.45 12.17 -12.70
C ARG A 119 3.95 12.35 -12.48
N HIS A 120 4.75 11.40 -12.94
CA HIS A 120 6.21 11.33 -12.74
C HIS A 120 6.87 10.49 -13.84
N VAL A 121 8.18 10.65 -14.06
CA VAL A 121 8.91 9.97 -15.14
C VAL A 121 8.74 8.45 -15.08
N ASP A 122 8.89 7.82 -13.91
CA ASP A 122 8.75 6.36 -13.76
C ASP A 122 7.37 5.83 -14.19
N GLY A 123 6.32 6.66 -14.08
CA GLY A 123 4.95 6.29 -14.40
C GLY A 123 4.59 6.61 -15.85
N LEU A 124 5.43 7.38 -16.53
CA LEU A 124 5.34 7.66 -17.96
C LEU A 124 6.29 6.77 -18.77
N ALA A 125 7.13 5.98 -18.12
CA ALA A 125 8.12 5.11 -18.76
C ALA A 125 7.47 4.07 -19.69
N ASP A 126 6.25 3.62 -19.40
CA ASP A 126 5.50 2.71 -20.27
C ASP A 126 5.19 3.29 -21.67
N ALA A 127 5.34 4.61 -21.85
CA ALA A 127 5.14 5.29 -23.12
C ALA A 127 6.44 5.58 -23.91
N LEU A 128 7.61 5.17 -23.39
CA LEU A 128 8.92 5.36 -24.02
C LEU A 128 9.38 4.10 -24.76
#